data_AF-F2RGR5-F1
#
_entry.id   AF-F2RGR5-F1
#
_cell.length_a   1.000
_cell.length_b   1.000
_cell.length_c   1.000
_cell.angle_alpha   90.00
_cell.angle_beta   90.00
_cell.angle_gamma   90.00
#
_symmetry.space_group_name_H-M   'P 1'
#
loop_
_entity.id
_entity.type
_entity.pdbx_description
1 polymer ?
#
loop_
_entity_poly.entity_id
_entity_poly.type
_entity_poly.pdbx_seq_one_letter_code
_entity_poly.pdbx_strand_id
1 'polypeptide(L)' 'MTYSGVVKVGGPADVHELTDLMISKVAVGPMDNNAYLLRCRATGEQLLIDAANDADTLLTLIGDDAHVHLL' A
#
# COMPACT_ATOMS: atom_id res chain seq x y z
N MET A 1 -14.48 -1.00 9.65
CA MET A 1 -14.92 -1.55 8.34
C MET A 1 -14.33 -2.93 8.19
N THR A 2 -15.05 -3.87 7.59
CA THR A 2 -14.51 -5.20 7.29
C THR A 2 -13.58 -5.07 6.09
N TYR A 3 -12.31 -5.42 6.26
CA TYR A 3 -11.35 -5.47 5.17
C TYR A 3 -11.84 -6.45 4.10
N SER A 4 -11.88 -6.01 2.84
CA SER A 4 -12.34 -6.82 1.70
C SER A 4 -11.20 -7.23 0.77
N GLY A 5 -10.15 -6.40 0.70
CA GLY A 5 -9.05 -6.52 -0.25
C GLY A 5 -9.47 -6.23 -1.70
N VAL A 6 -10.68 -5.72 -1.94
CA VAL A 6 -11.18 -5.37 -3.27
C VAL A 6 -10.80 -3.92 -3.56
N VAL A 7 -9.96 -3.73 -4.57
CA VAL A 7 -9.45 -2.43 -5.02
C VAL A 7 -9.62 -2.31 -6.52
N LYS A 8 -9.51 -1.09 -7.03
CA LYS A 8 -9.55 -0.78 -8.46
C LYS A 8 -8.54 0.31 -8.77
N VAL A 9 -8.00 0.30 -9.98
CA VAL A 9 -7.08 1.35 -10.45
C VAL A 9 -7.70 2.74 -10.30
N GLY A 10 -6.95 3.68 -9.72
CA GLY A 10 -7.42 5.04 -9.41
C GLY A 10 -8.45 5.13 -8.28
N GLY A 11 -8.80 4.01 -7.64
CA GLY A 11 -9.60 3.97 -6.43
C GLY A 11 -8.77 4.19 -5.16
N PRO A 12 -9.44 4.33 -4.00
CA PRO A 12 -8.75 4.37 -2.72
C PRO A 12 -8.11 3.01 -2.41
N ALA A 13 -7.04 3.03 -1.62
CA ALA A 13 -6.49 1.82 -1.03
C ALA A 13 -7.48 1.20 -0.04
N ASP A 14 -7.55 -0.14 0.02
CA ASP A 14 -8.22 -0.85 1.11
C ASP A 14 -7.19 -1.15 2.20
N VAL A 15 -7.56 -0.94 3.47
CA VAL A 15 -6.63 -1.01 4.59
C VAL A 15 -7.06 -2.12 5.55
N HIS A 16 -6.15 -3.05 5.81
CA HIS A 16 -6.27 -4.02 6.88
C HIS A 16 -5.43 -3.59 8.08
N GLU A 17 -6.10 -3.26 9.17
CA GLU A 17 -5.45 -2.96 10.44
C GLU A 17 -5.30 -4.23 11.29
N LEU A 18 -4.06 -4.53 11.65
CA LEU A 18 -3.68 -5.56 12.61
C LEU A 18 -3.05 -4.89 13.83
N THR A 19 -2.80 -5.68 14.89
CA THR A 19 -2.23 -5.17 16.14
C THR A 19 -0.92 -4.41 15.91
N ASP A 20 0.02 -4.99 15.16
CA ASP A 20 1.37 -4.47 14.98
C ASP A 20 1.68 -4.01 13.54
N LEU A 21 0.75 -4.25 12.62
CA LEU A 21 0.95 -4.05 11.18
C LEU A 21 -0.27 -3.36 10.56
N MET A 22 -0.02 -2.40 9.68
CA MET A 22 -1.03 -1.91 8.74
C MET A 22 -0.68 -2.40 7.35
N ILE A 23 -1.68 -2.94 6.64
CA ILE A 23 -1.55 -3.41 5.26
C ILE A 23 -2.45 -2.54 4.41
N SER A 24 -1.87 -1.74 3.52
CA SER A 24 -2.62 -0.98 2.51
C SER A 24 -2.46 -1.67 1.17
N LYS A 25 -3.58 -2.02 0.53
CA LYS A 25 -3.62 -2.61 -0.80
C LYS A 25 -4.10 -1.56 -1.80
N VAL A 26 -3.43 -1.43 -2.94
CA VAL A 26 -3.87 -0.57 -4.04
C VAL A 26 -3.73 -1.31 -5.37
N ALA A 27 -4.61 -0.99 -6.32
CA ALA A 27 -4.53 -1.48 -7.68
C ALA A 27 -3.80 -0.46 -8.57
N VAL A 28 -2.86 -0.93 -9.38
CA VAL A 28 -2.03 -0.11 -10.27
C VAL A 28 -1.98 -0.65 -11.69
N GLY A 29 -1.91 0.28 -12.64
CA GLY A 29 -1.69 0.00 -14.05
C GLY A 29 -2.85 -0.70 -14.77
N PRO A 30 -2.72 -0.88 -16.09
CA PRO A 30 -3.82 -1.34 -16.95
C PRO A 30 -4.24 -2.80 -16.69
N MET A 31 -3.42 -3.57 -15.98
CA MET A 31 -3.65 -4.98 -15.68
C MET A 31 -4.25 -5.20 -14.28
N ASP A 32 -4.56 -4.13 -13.54
CA ASP A 32 -5.11 -4.20 -12.18
C ASP A 32 -4.16 -4.95 -11.22
N ASN A 33 -2.85 -4.67 -11.35
CA ASN A 33 -1.82 -5.28 -10.51
C ASN A 33 -1.98 -4.77 -9.07
N ASN A 34 -1.76 -5.63 -8.08
CA ASN A 34 -1.93 -5.26 -6.68
C ASN A 34 -0.59 -4.89 -6.07
N ALA A 35 -0.43 -3.63 -5.68
CA ALA A 35 0.67 -3.19 -4.85
C ALA A 35 0.25 -3.17 -3.37
N TYR A 36 1.22 -3.42 -2.48
CA TYR A 36 0.99 -3.47 -1.04
C TYR A 36 2.00 -2.61 -0.31
N LEU A 37 1.52 -1.77 0.60
CA LEU A 37 2.35 -1.07 1.58
C LEU A 37 2.11 -1.70 2.95
N LEU A 38 3.16 -2.28 3.50
CA LEU A 38 3.18 -2.78 4.88
C LEU A 38 3.84 -1.73 5.76
N ARG A 39 3.19 -1.38 6.88
CA ARG A 39 3.73 -0.43 7.87
C ARG A 39 3.76 -1.03 9.26
N CYS A 40 4.95 -1.13 9.84
CA CYS A 40 5.10 -1.50 11.24
C CYS A 40 4.56 -0.37 12.13
N ARG A 41 3.62 -0.68 13.02
CA ARG A 41 2.99 0.34 13.88
C ARG A 41 3.90 0.80 15.01
N ALA A 42 4.87 -0.02 15.41
CA ALA A 42 5.82 0.29 16.47
C ALA A 42 6.97 1.19 15.98
N THR A 43 7.49 0.95 14.77
CA THR A 43 8.68 1.64 14.26
C THR A 43 8.40 2.65 13.16
N GLY A 44 7.25 2.55 12.48
CA GLY A 44 6.93 3.34 11.29
C GLY A 44 7.65 2.88 10.02
N GLU A 45 8.51 1.85 10.10
CA GLU A 45 9.19 1.26 8.95
C GLU A 45 8.17 0.70 7.95
N GLN A 46 8.52 0.83 6.67
CA GLN A 46 7.63 0.50 5.58
C GLN A 46 8.28 -0.40 4.53
N LEU A 47 7.46 -1.29 3.97
CA LEU A 47 7.81 -2.18 2.89
C LEU A 47 6.77 -2.05 1.78
N LEU A 48 7.20 -1.63 0.60
CA LEU A 48 6.40 -1.60 -0.60
C LEU A 48 6.68 -2.87 -1.42
N ILE A 49 5.62 -3.57 -1.81
CA ILE A 49 5.67 -4.81 -2.57
C ILE A 49 4.96 -4.60 -3.90
N ASP A 50 5.57 -5.06 -4.98
CA ASP A 50 4.99 -5.11 -6.34
C ASP A 50 4.60 -3.72 -6.87
N ALA A 51 5.55 -2.78 -6.80
CA ALA A 51 5.43 -1.41 -7.32
C ALA A 51 5.45 -1.35 -8.86
N ALA A 52 4.55 -2.09 -9.51
CA ALA A 52 4.60 -2.33 -10.95
C ALA A 52 4.21 -1.13 -11.81
N ASN A 53 3.38 -0.20 -11.32
CA ASN A 53 2.94 0.99 -12.07
C ASN A 53 2.41 2.11 -11.14
N ASP A 54 1.98 3.24 -11.73
CA ASP A 54 1.33 4.38 -11.08
C ASP A 54 2.14 4.97 -9.92
N ALA A 55 3.38 5.40 -10.24
CA ALA A 55 4.33 5.93 -9.26
C ALA A 55 3.74 7.02 -8.36
N ASP A 56 2.95 7.95 -8.91
CA ASP A 56 2.34 9.04 -8.12
C ASP A 56 1.38 8.49 -7.05
N THR A 57 0.61 7.45 -7.38
CA THR A 57 -0.28 6.75 -6.43
C THR A 57 0.55 6.09 -5.33
N LEU A 58 1.63 5.41 -5.69
CA LEU A 58 2.50 4.71 -4.74
C LEU A 58 3.25 5.69 -3.82
N LEU A 59 3.73 6.81 -4.36
CA LEU A 59 4.39 7.87 -3.59
C LEU A 59 3.41 8.51 -2.60
N THR A 60 2.18 8.79 -3.06
CA THR A 60 1.10 9.29 -2.18
C THR A 60 0.77 8.29 -1.06
N LEU A 61 0.82 6.99 -1.37
CA LEU A 61 0.56 5.93 -0.40
C LEU A 61 1.68 5.82 0.67
N ILE A 62 2.94 5.99 0.27
CA ILE A 62 4.11 5.97 1.16
C ILE A 62 4.09 7.18 2.12
N GLY A 63 3.80 8.37 1.58
CA GLY A 63 3.84 9.65 2.30
C GLY A 63 5.26 10.19 2.52
N ASP A 64 5.35 11.43 3.00
CA ASP A 64 6.59 12.23 2.93
C ASP A 64 7.68 11.88 3.97
N ASP A 65 7.33 11.16 5.04
CA ASP A 65 8.20 10.96 6.23
C ASP A 65 8.70 9.51 6.40
N ALA A 66 8.79 8.77 5.30
CA ALA A 66 8.90 7.32 5.30
C ALA A 66 10.22 6.81 4.71
N HIS A 67 11.00 6.08 5.51
CA HIS A 67 11.98 5.14 4.95
C HIS A 67 11.23 3.89 4.46
N VAL A 68 11.20 3.70 3.14
CA VAL A 68 10.55 2.55 2.50
C VAL A 68 11.60 1.61 1.90
N HIS A 69 11.43 0.32 2.14
CA HIS A 69 12.10 -0.74 1.41
C HIS A 69 11.18 -1.20 0.26
N LEU A 70 11.75 -1.47 -0.91
CA LEU A 70 11.00 -1.95 -2.08
C LEU A 70 11.36 -3.41 -2.40
N LEU A 71 10.36 -4.25 -2.64
CA LEU A 71 10.48 -5.65 -3.09
C LEU A 71 9.77 -5.89 -4.43
#